data_AF-F0WEZ7-F1
#
_entry.id   AF-F0WEZ7-F1
#
_cell.length_a   1.000
_cell.length_b   1.000
_cell.length_c   1.000
_cell.angle_alpha   90.00
_cell.angle_beta   90.00
_cell.angle_gamma   90.00
#
_symmetry.space_group_name_H-M   'P 1'
#
loop_
_entity.id
_entity.type
_entity.pdbx_description
1 polymer ?
#
loop_
_entity_poly.entity_id
_entity_poly.type
_entity_poly.pdbx_seq_one_letter_code
_entity_poly.pdbx_strand_id
1 'polypeptide(L)'
;MLPHLTNQQKMNTRKTNTLLIPINMRRVGGRYVPTRGTIRTAAQPRVPSANRSAQLAQENASLKEENMALETELQMLKGMLTASKDAFEVPSTTYQLGLQERATLKERLAHYESNIESQKQIIQALSSQWDAGACRLREESNRFRKVEAELEMAKSRLSEVKHQLEQATTSRVIILPAPKPFMNGVQSTNFDQNLNKALRNENQGLQHQIMESQATNQTLQRQVRRLNSKHPIGSMRSRNS
;
A
#
# COMPACT_ATOMS: atom_id res chain seq x y z
N MET A 1 -25.99 -3.68 5.94
CA MET A 1 -27.15 -3.77 6.85
C MET A 1 -27.07 -2.59 7.81
N LEU A 2 -28.00 -1.65 7.66
CA LEU A 2 -28.15 -0.43 8.47
C LEU A 2 -29.37 -0.60 9.39
N PRO A 3 -29.32 -0.19 10.67
CA PRO A 3 -30.53 0.09 11.41
C PRO A 3 -30.95 1.55 11.21
N HIS A 4 -32.20 1.70 10.79
CA HIS A 4 -33.01 2.91 10.89
C HIS A 4 -33.14 3.37 12.35
N LEU A 5 -32.88 4.66 12.59
CA LEU A 5 -33.49 5.40 13.69
C LEU A 5 -34.10 6.68 13.12
N THR A 6 -35.42 6.59 12.90
CA THR A 6 -36.34 7.69 12.67
C THR A 6 -36.43 8.56 13.91
N ASN A 7 -36.10 9.85 13.80
CA ASN A 7 -36.59 10.85 14.73
C ASN A 7 -37.35 11.93 13.94
N GLN A 8 -38.67 11.80 13.96
CA GLN A 8 -39.61 12.75 13.38
C GLN A 8 -39.64 14.01 14.24
N GLN A 9 -38.92 15.05 13.82
CA GLN A 9 -39.16 16.39 14.32
C GLN A 9 -40.33 17.00 13.54
N LYS A 10 -41.51 16.95 14.16
CA LYS A 10 -42.75 17.58 13.66
C LYS A 10 -42.51 19.08 13.46
N MET A 11 -42.38 19.51 12.20
CA MET A 11 -42.51 20.91 11.83
C MET A 11 -43.94 21.38 12.12
N ASN A 12 -44.08 22.24 13.12
CA ASN A 12 -45.29 23.01 13.36
C ASN A 12 -45.46 24.03 12.22
N THR A 13 -46.14 23.63 11.15
CA THR A 13 -46.62 24.55 10.12
C THR A 13 -47.92 25.17 10.60
N ARG A 14 -47.84 26.25 11.38
CA ARG A 14 -48.99 27.13 11.60
C ARG A 14 -49.30 27.83 10.28
N LYS A 15 -50.22 27.26 9.51
CA LYS A 15 -50.95 27.97 8.45
C LYS A 15 -51.87 29.01 9.12
N THR A 16 -51.39 30.23 9.28
CA THR A 16 -52.24 31.39 9.59
C THR A 16 -52.51 32.16 8.30
N ASN A 17 -53.34 31.60 7.42
CA ASN A 17 -53.99 32.37 6.36
C ASN A 17 -55.23 33.06 6.95
N THR A 18 -55.01 33.96 7.91
CA THR A 18 -56.00 34.98 8.24
C THR A 18 -55.71 36.16 7.34
N LEU A 19 -56.43 36.24 6.23
CA LEU A 19 -56.52 37.44 5.41
C LEU A 19 -56.86 38.62 6.35
N LEU A 20 -55.88 39.49 6.58
CA LEU A 20 -56.08 40.78 7.23
C LEU A 20 -57.09 41.55 6.38
N ILE A 21 -58.36 41.53 6.77
CA ILE A 21 -59.36 42.44 6.22
C ILE A 21 -59.08 43.81 6.86
N PRO A 22 -58.68 44.83 6.07
CA PRO A 22 -58.50 46.16 6.63
C PRO A 22 -59.86 46.71 7.08
N ILE A 23 -59.96 47.11 8.35
CA ILE A 23 -61.14 47.75 8.92
C ILE A 23 -61.47 49.01 8.08
N ASN A 24 -62.75 49.23 7.76
CA ASN A 24 -63.27 50.35 6.95
C ASN A 24 -62.97 50.37 5.44
N MET A 25 -62.69 49.21 4.83
CA MET A 25 -62.56 49.08 3.38
C MET A 25 -63.66 48.19 2.81
N ARG A 26 -64.30 48.60 1.71
CA ARG A 26 -65.19 47.75 0.91
C ARG A 26 -64.49 47.28 -0.36
N ARG A 27 -64.74 46.05 -0.79
CA ARG A 27 -64.18 45.54 -2.05
C ARG A 27 -65.07 45.96 -3.22
N VAL A 28 -64.51 46.67 -4.20
CA VAL A 28 -65.22 47.08 -5.43
C VAL A 28 -64.32 46.77 -6.62
N GLY A 29 -64.79 45.94 -7.57
CA GLY A 29 -64.04 45.63 -8.79
C GLY A 29 -62.64 45.03 -8.54
N GLY A 30 -62.48 44.16 -7.54
CA GLY A 30 -61.21 43.48 -7.26
C GLY A 30 -60.21 44.26 -6.40
N ARG A 31 -60.45 45.55 -6.12
CA ARG A 31 -59.64 46.38 -5.21
C ARG A 31 -60.40 46.73 -3.94
N TYR A 32 -59.67 46.91 -2.84
CA TYR A 32 -60.23 47.47 -1.61
C TYR A 32 -60.26 49.00 -1.72
N VAL A 33 -61.43 49.58 -1.48
CA VAL A 33 -61.69 51.03 -1.56
C VAL A 33 -62.23 51.48 -0.20
N PRO A 34 -61.78 52.61 0.36
CA PRO A 34 -62.30 53.12 1.62
C PRO A 34 -63.83 53.26 1.56
N THR A 35 -64.52 52.68 2.54
CA THR A 35 -65.96 52.87 2.65
C THR A 35 -66.15 54.34 3.01
N ARG A 36 -66.69 55.13 2.07
CA ARG A 36 -67.02 56.54 2.28
C ARG A 36 -68.16 56.59 3.31
N GLY A 37 -67.79 56.55 4.59
CA GLY A 37 -68.72 56.80 5.68
C GLY A 37 -69.31 58.18 5.47
N THR A 38 -70.63 58.26 5.43
CA THR A 38 -71.35 59.51 5.61
C THR A 38 -70.72 60.22 6.80
N ILE A 39 -70.14 61.40 6.57
CA ILE A 39 -69.76 62.30 7.65
C ILE A 39 -71.08 62.69 8.31
N ARG A 40 -71.53 61.90 9.29
CA ARG A 40 -72.34 62.46 10.36
C ARG A 40 -71.43 63.51 10.96
N THR A 41 -71.74 64.77 10.71
CA THR A 41 -71.36 65.89 11.55
C THR A 41 -72.00 65.65 12.92
N ALA A 42 -71.49 64.63 13.63
CA ALA A 42 -71.52 64.65 15.08
C ALA A 42 -70.73 65.91 15.42
N ALA A 43 -71.43 66.90 15.95
CA ALA A 43 -70.82 68.01 16.62
C ALA A 43 -69.79 67.41 17.59
N GLN A 44 -68.51 67.50 17.25
CA GLN A 44 -67.49 67.24 18.23
C GLN A 44 -67.75 68.26 19.35
N PRO A 45 -67.85 67.84 20.61
CA PRO A 45 -67.78 68.81 21.68
C PRO A 45 -66.49 69.59 21.44
N ARG A 46 -66.60 70.92 21.26
CA ARG A 46 -65.45 71.80 21.20
C ARG A 46 -64.75 71.68 22.54
N VAL A 47 -63.83 70.74 22.64
CA VAL A 47 -62.83 70.72 23.69
C VAL A 47 -61.99 71.99 23.46
N PRO A 48 -61.76 72.85 24.47
CA PRO A 48 -60.98 74.06 24.33
C PRO A 48 -59.67 73.77 23.58
N SER A 49 -59.21 74.66 22.69
CA SER A 49 -58.02 74.43 21.84
C SER A 49 -56.79 73.92 22.60
N ALA A 50 -56.66 74.28 23.88
CA ALA A 50 -55.65 73.81 24.81
C ALA A 50 -55.72 72.30 25.11
N ASN A 51 -56.91 71.69 25.16
CA ASN A 51 -57.08 70.27 25.47
C ASN A 51 -56.69 69.39 24.27
N ARG A 52 -56.92 69.86 23.04
CA ARG A 52 -56.51 69.15 21.82
C ARG A 52 -55.00 69.21 21.61
N SER A 53 -54.36 70.35 21.93
CA SER A 53 -52.90 70.45 21.88
C SER A 53 -52.23 69.58 22.96
N ALA A 54 -52.81 69.50 24.16
CA ALA A 54 -52.30 68.63 25.22
C ALA A 54 -52.39 67.14 24.83
N GLN A 55 -53.51 66.72 24.23
CA GLN A 55 -53.69 65.34 23.75
C GLN A 55 -52.70 64.99 22.62
N LEU A 56 -52.51 65.87 21.64
CA LEU A 56 -51.51 65.66 20.58
C LEU A 56 -50.07 65.66 21.11
N ALA A 57 -49.76 66.45 22.14
CA ALA A 57 -48.46 66.43 22.78
C ALA A 57 -48.21 65.09 23.51
N GLN A 58 -49.23 64.54 24.17
CA GLN A 58 -49.18 63.23 24.80
C GLN A 58 -49.02 62.10 23.79
N GLU A 59 -49.78 62.11 22.68
CA GLU A 59 -49.64 61.14 21.60
C GLU A 59 -48.24 61.20 20.97
N ASN A 60 -47.70 62.40 20.73
CA ASN A 60 -46.33 62.57 20.24
C ASN A 60 -45.28 62.08 21.23
N ALA A 61 -45.50 62.23 22.53
CA ALA A 61 -44.60 61.68 23.56
C ALA A 61 -44.63 60.15 23.54
N SER A 62 -45.82 59.54 23.48
CA SER A 62 -46.01 58.09 23.37
C SER A 62 -45.36 57.51 22.11
N LEU A 63 -45.53 58.16 20.96
CA LEU A 63 -44.91 57.74 19.70
C LEU A 63 -43.39 57.88 19.73
N LYS A 64 -42.85 58.88 20.42
CA LYS A 64 -41.41 59.01 20.62
C LYS A 64 -40.86 57.87 21.48
N GLU A 65 -41.55 57.52 22.57
CA GLU A 65 -41.17 56.39 23.42
C GLU A 65 -41.22 55.06 22.64
N GLU A 66 -42.27 54.84 21.85
CA GLU A 66 -42.40 53.63 21.02
C GLU A 66 -41.30 53.57 19.94
N ASN A 67 -41.01 54.68 19.26
CA ASN A 67 -39.91 54.72 18.28
C ASN A 67 -38.56 54.45 18.93
N MET A 68 -38.29 55.02 20.11
CA MET A 68 -37.07 54.72 20.86
C MET A 68 -37.00 53.23 21.24
N ALA A 69 -38.10 52.63 21.68
CA ALA A 69 -38.16 51.19 21.99
C ALA A 69 -37.88 50.34 20.73
N LEU A 70 -38.50 50.66 19.59
CA LEU A 70 -38.27 49.97 18.33
C LEU A 70 -36.83 50.13 17.83
N GLU A 71 -36.23 51.30 17.99
CA GLU A 71 -34.81 51.52 17.65
C GLU A 71 -33.88 50.63 18.50
N THR A 72 -34.16 50.52 19.81
CA THR A 72 -33.38 49.63 20.69
C THR A 72 -33.55 48.16 20.31
N GLU A 73 -34.77 47.72 19.98
CA GLU A 73 -35.04 46.36 19.54
C GLU A 73 -34.36 46.05 18.21
N LEU A 74 -34.43 46.97 17.24
CA LEU A 74 -33.73 46.83 15.95
C LEU A 74 -32.21 46.72 16.15
N GLN A 75 -31.64 47.49 17.07
CA GLN A 75 -30.22 47.41 17.37
C GLN A 75 -29.85 46.07 18.02
N MET A 76 -30.68 45.56 18.93
CA MET A 76 -30.52 44.24 19.52
C MET A 76 -30.63 43.12 18.48
N LEU A 77 -31.66 43.15 17.62
CA LEU A 77 -31.85 42.17 16.54
C LEU A 77 -30.67 42.16 15.57
N LYS A 78 -30.12 43.33 15.23
CA LYS A 78 -28.88 43.42 14.43
C LYS A 78 -27.71 42.75 15.12
N GLY A 79 -27.53 42.98 16.43
CA GLY A 79 -26.50 42.33 17.24
C GLY A 79 -26.65 40.81 17.32
N MET A 80 -27.88 40.32 17.47
CA MET A 80 -28.15 38.87 17.44
C MET A 80 -27.89 38.27 16.06
N LEU A 81 -28.20 38.99 14.98
CA LEU A 81 -27.92 38.53 13.62
C LEU A 81 -26.41 38.42 13.36
N THR A 82 -25.61 39.39 13.81
CA THR A 82 -24.14 39.31 13.69
C THR A 82 -23.60 38.18 14.53
N ALA A 83 -24.01 38.06 15.80
CA ALA A 83 -23.58 36.96 16.66
C ALA A 83 -23.95 35.58 16.10
N SER A 84 -25.14 35.46 15.51
CA SER A 84 -25.56 34.22 14.84
C SER A 84 -24.70 33.91 13.62
N LYS A 85 -24.36 34.90 12.79
CA LYS A 85 -23.48 34.70 11.62
C LYS A 85 -22.10 34.23 12.06
N ASP A 86 -21.50 34.90 13.04
CA ASP A 86 -20.19 34.55 13.57
C ASP A 86 -20.21 33.13 14.16
N ALA A 87 -21.29 32.77 14.86
CA ALA A 87 -21.49 31.42 15.39
C ALA A 87 -21.64 30.33 14.31
N PHE A 88 -22.03 30.67 13.07
CA PHE A 88 -22.10 29.74 11.93
C PHE A 88 -20.81 29.69 11.11
N GLU A 89 -19.99 30.74 11.08
CA GLU A 89 -18.71 30.76 10.38
C GLU A 89 -17.70 29.78 11.00
N VAL A 90 -17.62 29.70 12.33
CA VAL A 90 -16.68 28.81 13.02
C VAL A 90 -16.96 27.33 12.73
N PRO A 91 -18.20 26.80 12.85
CA PRO A 91 -18.51 25.44 12.42
C PRO A 91 -18.29 25.19 10.93
N SER A 92 -18.55 26.18 10.06
CA SER A 92 -18.35 26.06 8.61
C SER A 92 -16.87 25.83 8.25
N THR A 93 -15.98 26.65 8.81
CA THR A 93 -14.52 26.50 8.63
C THR A 93 -14.01 25.19 9.21
N THR A 94 -14.46 24.82 10.41
CA THR A 94 -14.12 23.54 11.05
C THR A 94 -14.56 22.35 10.20
N TYR A 95 -15.76 22.40 9.62
CA TYR A 95 -16.28 21.36 8.74
C TYR A 95 -15.45 21.23 7.45
N GLN A 96 -15.05 22.36 6.85
CA GLN A 96 -14.18 22.36 5.67
C GLN A 96 -12.80 21.77 5.97
N LEU A 97 -12.20 22.11 7.11
CA LEU A 97 -10.95 21.50 7.56
C LEU A 97 -11.10 19.98 7.75
N GLY A 98 -12.18 19.53 8.41
CA GLY A 98 -12.46 18.10 8.56
C GLY A 98 -12.65 17.37 7.23
N LEU A 99 -13.23 18.02 6.22
CA LEU A 99 -13.33 17.46 4.85
C LEU A 99 -11.96 17.29 4.20
N GLN A 100 -11.06 18.28 4.34
CA GLN A 100 -9.70 18.20 3.82
C GLN A 100 -8.89 17.11 4.52
N GLU A 101 -8.96 17.04 5.85
CA GLU A 101 -8.33 15.97 6.63
C GLU A 101 -8.83 14.59 6.20
N ARG A 102 -10.14 14.44 6.01
CA ARG A 102 -10.70 13.18 5.51
C ARG A 102 -10.18 12.81 4.12
N ALA A 103 -10.02 13.79 3.22
CA ALA A 103 -9.48 13.56 1.89
C ALA A 103 -8.01 13.10 1.96
N THR A 104 -7.18 13.80 2.72
CA THR A 104 -5.76 13.44 2.90
C THR A 104 -5.60 12.07 3.56
N LEU A 105 -6.42 11.75 4.56
CA LEU A 105 -6.43 10.42 5.20
C LEU A 105 -6.82 9.32 4.21
N LYS A 106 -7.79 9.57 3.33
CA LYS A 106 -8.20 8.62 2.30
C LYS A 106 -7.09 8.35 1.29
N GLU A 107 -6.37 9.39 0.86
CA GLU A 107 -5.22 9.25 -0.03
C GLU A 107 -4.08 8.47 0.63
N ARG A 108 -3.76 8.78 1.89
CA ARG A 108 -2.77 8.03 2.67
C ARG A 108 -3.15 6.57 2.82
N LEU A 109 -4.42 6.28 3.09
CA LEU A 109 -4.92 4.92 3.21
C LEU A 109 -4.74 4.14 1.89
N ALA A 110 -5.15 4.72 0.76
CA ALA A 110 -4.94 4.11 -0.55
C ALA A 110 -3.45 3.87 -0.86
N HIS A 111 -2.58 4.80 -0.47
CA HIS A 111 -1.14 4.65 -0.62
C HIS A 111 -0.59 3.45 0.20
N TYR A 112 -1.01 3.32 1.46
CA TYR A 112 -0.59 2.19 2.28
C TYR A 112 -1.15 0.85 1.78
N GLU A 113 -2.39 0.80 1.30
CA GLU A 113 -2.96 -0.40 0.67
C GLU A 113 -2.12 -0.86 -0.53
N SER A 114 -1.72 0.08 -1.40
CA SER A 114 -0.83 -0.22 -2.53
C SER A 114 0.53 -0.73 -2.08
N ASN A 115 1.11 -0.15 -1.02
CA ASN A 115 2.41 -0.59 -0.50
C ASN A 115 2.32 -2.00 0.10
N ILE A 116 1.24 -2.31 0.83
CA ILE A 116 1.00 -3.63 1.41
C ILE A 116 0.87 -4.68 0.31
N GLU A 117 0.12 -4.40 -0.75
CA GLU A 117 -0.04 -5.36 -1.85
C GLU A 117 1.29 -5.59 -2.60
N SER A 118 2.09 -4.53 -2.81
CA SER A 118 3.45 -4.65 -3.37
C SER A 118 4.37 -5.51 -2.47
N GLN A 119 4.37 -5.26 -1.16
CA GLN A 119 5.16 -6.05 -0.21
C GLN A 119 4.73 -7.52 -0.19
N LYS A 120 3.43 -7.80 -0.25
CA LYS A 120 2.89 -9.15 -0.31
C LYS A 120 3.38 -9.90 -1.57
N GLN A 121 3.40 -9.23 -2.72
CA GLN A 121 3.95 -9.81 -3.96
C GLN A 121 5.44 -10.13 -3.82
N ILE A 122 6.22 -9.24 -3.21
CA ILE A 122 7.65 -9.47 -2.94
C ILE A 122 7.84 -10.68 -2.03
N ILE A 123 7.08 -10.78 -0.95
CA ILE A 123 7.13 -11.91 -0.01
C ILE A 123 6.81 -13.22 -0.74
N GLN A 124 5.78 -13.24 -1.58
CA GLN A 124 5.40 -14.43 -2.34
C GLN A 124 6.50 -14.85 -3.34
N ALA A 125 7.13 -13.89 -4.01
CA ALA A 125 8.25 -14.15 -4.90
C ALA A 125 9.46 -14.72 -4.16
N LEU A 126 9.81 -14.15 -3.00
CA LEU A 126 10.90 -14.63 -2.16
C LEU A 126 10.61 -16.03 -1.60
N SER A 127 9.37 -16.30 -1.16
CA SER A 127 8.96 -17.65 -0.72
C SER A 127 9.15 -18.68 -1.82
N SER A 128 8.72 -18.36 -3.05
CA SER A 128 8.86 -19.26 -4.20
C SER A 128 10.34 -19.51 -4.54
N GLN A 129 11.19 -18.49 -4.43
CA GLN A 129 12.64 -18.63 -4.63
C GLN A 129 13.29 -19.49 -3.54
N TRP A 130 12.85 -19.33 -2.29
CA TRP A 130 13.31 -20.13 -1.17
C TRP A 130 12.97 -21.61 -1.37
N ASP A 131 11.74 -21.92 -1.74
CA ASP A 131 11.29 -23.29 -2.00
C ASP A 131 12.07 -23.92 -3.17
N ALA A 132 12.27 -23.17 -4.26
CA ALA A 132 13.10 -23.62 -5.38
C ALA A 132 14.56 -23.89 -4.95
N GLY A 133 15.13 -23.02 -4.11
CA GLY A 133 16.45 -23.19 -3.54
C GLY A 133 16.55 -24.43 -2.66
N ALA A 134 15.56 -24.67 -1.81
CA ALA A 134 15.48 -25.84 -0.94
C ALA A 134 15.38 -27.16 -1.74
N CYS A 135 14.60 -27.17 -2.83
CA CYS A 135 14.55 -28.32 -3.74
C CYS A 135 15.91 -28.59 -4.40
N ARG A 136 16.57 -27.56 -4.94
CA ARG A 136 17.91 -27.70 -5.54
C ARG A 136 18.94 -28.24 -4.54
N LEU A 137 18.94 -27.71 -3.32
CA LEU A 137 19.84 -28.19 -2.26
C LEU A 137 19.61 -29.68 -1.94
N ARG A 138 18.34 -30.10 -1.89
CA ARG A 138 17.97 -31.51 -1.67
C ARG A 138 18.45 -32.40 -2.82
N GLU A 139 18.31 -31.95 -4.07
CA GLU A 139 18.81 -32.66 -5.24
C GLU A 139 20.34 -32.81 -5.21
N GLU A 140 21.07 -31.74 -4.92
CA GLU A 140 22.52 -31.76 -4.79
C GLU A 140 22.98 -32.66 -3.63
N SER A 141 22.32 -32.62 -2.48
CA SER A 141 22.61 -33.51 -1.37
C SER A 141 22.43 -34.99 -1.75
N ASN A 142 21.38 -35.31 -2.52
CA ASN A 142 21.17 -36.66 -3.02
C ASN A 142 22.23 -37.07 -4.06
N ARG A 143 22.67 -36.15 -4.93
CA ARG A 143 23.78 -36.40 -5.87
C ARG A 143 25.08 -36.68 -5.12
N PHE A 144 25.40 -35.87 -4.11
CA PHE A 144 26.58 -36.05 -3.28
C PHE A 144 26.59 -37.43 -2.60
N ARG A 145 25.46 -37.84 -1.99
CA ARG A 145 25.32 -39.18 -1.39
C ARG A 145 25.57 -40.32 -2.38
N LYS A 146 25.14 -40.15 -3.64
CA LYS A 146 25.42 -41.15 -4.71
C LYS A 146 26.92 -41.22 -5.02
N VAL A 147 27.56 -40.07 -5.18
CA VAL A 147 29.02 -39.99 -5.44
C VAL A 147 29.81 -40.59 -4.28
N GLU A 148 29.42 -40.35 -3.03
CA GLU A 148 30.05 -40.99 -1.86
C GLU A 148 29.91 -42.51 -1.90
N ALA A 149 28.72 -43.03 -2.25
CA ALA A 149 28.52 -44.47 -2.38
C ALA A 149 29.36 -45.10 -3.51
N GLU A 150 29.46 -44.41 -4.66
CA GLU A 150 30.31 -44.84 -5.78
C GLU A 150 31.79 -44.84 -5.40
N LEU A 151 32.24 -43.85 -4.62
CA LEU A 151 33.60 -43.78 -4.12
C LEU A 151 33.92 -44.95 -3.18
N GLU A 152 33.02 -45.27 -2.25
CA GLU A 152 33.20 -46.44 -1.36
C GLU A 152 33.23 -47.75 -2.14
N MET A 153 32.35 -47.91 -3.13
CA MET A 153 32.39 -49.06 -4.05
C MET A 153 33.72 -49.17 -4.82
N ALA A 154 34.25 -48.04 -5.31
CA ALA A 154 35.53 -48.00 -6.01
C ALA A 154 36.70 -48.35 -5.08
N LYS A 155 36.69 -47.88 -3.83
CA LYS A 155 37.67 -48.26 -2.81
C LYS A 155 37.64 -49.76 -2.52
N SER A 156 36.46 -50.35 -2.35
CA SER A 156 36.32 -51.79 -2.14
C SER A 156 36.87 -52.59 -3.33
N ARG A 157 36.53 -52.21 -4.57
CA ARG A 157 37.07 -52.85 -5.79
C ARG A 157 38.59 -52.74 -5.88
N LEU A 158 39.16 -51.57 -5.56
CA LEU A 158 40.60 -51.38 -5.54
C LEU A 158 41.27 -52.28 -4.52
N SER A 159 40.68 -52.41 -3.32
CA SER A 159 41.18 -53.29 -2.28
C SER A 159 41.15 -54.76 -2.71
N GLU A 160 40.11 -55.18 -3.42
CA GLU A 160 39.98 -56.52 -3.98
C GLU A 160 41.03 -56.80 -5.06
N VAL A 161 41.20 -55.88 -6.02
CA VAL A 161 42.24 -56.00 -7.07
C VAL A 161 43.63 -56.06 -6.45
N LYS A 162 43.90 -55.24 -5.43
CA LYS A 162 45.18 -55.28 -4.69
C LYS A 162 45.40 -56.66 -4.07
N HIS A 163 44.39 -57.24 -3.43
CA HIS A 163 44.48 -58.56 -2.84
C HIS A 163 44.72 -59.66 -3.89
N GLN A 164 43.99 -59.61 -5.01
CA GLN A 164 44.18 -60.53 -6.14
C GLN A 164 45.61 -60.44 -6.71
N LEU A 165 46.18 -59.23 -6.81
CA LEU A 165 47.54 -59.04 -7.27
C LEU A 165 48.55 -59.67 -6.29
N GLU A 166 48.42 -59.44 -5.00
CA GLU A 166 49.27 -60.05 -3.96
C GLU A 166 49.24 -61.59 -4.02
N GLN A 167 48.07 -62.17 -4.24
CA GLN A 167 47.90 -63.62 -4.44
C GLN A 167 48.52 -64.12 -5.76
N ALA A 168 48.37 -63.37 -6.85
CA ALA A 168 48.94 -63.76 -8.15
C ALA A 168 50.49 -63.71 -8.13
N THR A 169 51.06 -62.75 -7.39
CA THR A 169 52.51 -62.63 -7.21
C THR A 169 53.08 -63.81 -6.41
N THR A 170 52.35 -64.30 -5.40
CA THR A 170 52.73 -65.49 -4.63
C THR A 170 52.53 -66.81 -5.39
N SER A 171 51.56 -66.88 -6.30
CA SER A 171 51.35 -68.05 -7.19
C SER A 171 52.35 -68.13 -8.37
N ARG A 172 53.03 -67.02 -8.72
CA ARG A 172 54.06 -66.97 -9.78
C ARG A 172 55.50 -67.20 -9.31
N VAL A 173 55.72 -67.65 -8.07
CA VAL A 173 57.02 -68.21 -7.66
C VAL A 173 57.15 -69.65 -8.17
N ILE A 174 57.08 -69.82 -9.49
CA ILE A 174 57.70 -70.97 -10.15
C ILE A 174 59.06 -70.44 -10.59
N ILE A 175 60.11 -70.94 -9.95
CA ILE A 175 61.50 -70.71 -10.32
C ILE A 175 61.68 -71.20 -11.76
N LEU A 176 61.59 -70.30 -12.73
CA LEU A 176 61.97 -70.57 -14.10
C LEU A 176 63.49 -70.34 -14.22
N PRO A 177 64.26 -71.30 -14.74
CA PRO A 177 65.68 -71.10 -14.97
C PRO A 177 65.88 -70.01 -16.03
N ALA A 178 66.88 -69.17 -15.82
CA ALA A 178 67.20 -67.99 -16.63
C ALA A 178 67.26 -68.31 -18.15
N PRO A 179 66.51 -67.59 -19.01
CA PRO A 179 66.67 -67.71 -20.46
C PRO A 179 67.94 -66.98 -20.90
N LYS A 180 68.73 -67.64 -21.74
CA LYS A 180 69.91 -67.08 -22.42
C LYS A 180 69.52 -65.87 -23.28
N PRO A 181 70.43 -64.89 -23.49
CA PRO A 181 70.12 -63.68 -24.21
C PRO A 181 70.06 -63.98 -25.70
N PHE A 182 68.85 -64.10 -26.24
CA PHE A 182 68.63 -63.93 -27.67
C PHE A 182 68.35 -62.45 -27.92
N MET A 183 69.39 -61.75 -28.38
CA MET A 183 69.21 -60.61 -29.25
C MET A 183 68.38 -61.07 -30.45
N ASN A 184 67.17 -60.54 -30.56
CA ASN A 184 66.54 -60.24 -31.83
C ASN A 184 65.45 -59.22 -31.55
N GLY A 185 65.60 -58.04 -32.14
CA GLY A 185 64.47 -57.14 -32.31
C GLY A 185 63.37 -57.85 -33.10
N VAL A 186 62.21 -57.19 -33.13
CA VAL A 186 61.03 -57.42 -33.99
C VAL A 186 59.77 -57.73 -33.16
N GLN A 187 58.84 -56.76 -33.27
CA GLN A 187 57.40 -56.74 -32.96
C GLN A 187 56.98 -56.45 -31.52
N SER A 188 56.94 -55.15 -31.19
CA SER A 188 55.92 -54.63 -30.28
C SER A 188 54.56 -55.08 -30.81
N THR A 189 53.84 -55.83 -29.99
CA THR A 189 52.67 -56.59 -30.40
C THR A 189 51.53 -55.66 -30.80
N ASN A 190 50.61 -56.12 -31.67
CA ASN A 190 49.38 -55.39 -32.02
C ASN A 190 48.61 -54.89 -30.78
N PHE A 191 48.75 -55.58 -29.65
CA PHE A 191 48.16 -55.18 -28.38
C PHE A 191 48.77 -53.89 -27.82
N ASP A 192 50.10 -53.78 -27.78
CA ASP A 192 50.79 -52.59 -27.24
C ASP A 192 50.51 -51.34 -28.09
N GLN A 193 50.38 -51.52 -29.40
CA GLN A 193 49.99 -50.44 -30.32
C GLN A 193 48.53 -50.02 -30.11
N ASN A 194 47.61 -50.98 -29.95
CA ASN A 194 46.20 -50.70 -29.71
C ASN A 194 45.97 -50.08 -28.33
N LEU A 195 46.68 -50.52 -27.30
CA LEU A 195 46.62 -49.95 -25.96
C LEU A 195 47.14 -48.51 -25.95
N ASN A 196 48.29 -48.25 -26.59
CA ASN A 196 48.80 -46.88 -26.73
C ASN A 196 47.84 -45.97 -27.50
N LYS A 197 47.16 -46.49 -28.52
CA LYS A 197 46.15 -45.73 -29.27
C LYS A 197 44.92 -45.43 -28.40
N ALA A 198 44.42 -46.39 -27.63
CA ALA A 198 43.31 -46.20 -26.71
C ALA A 198 43.64 -45.17 -25.62
N LEU A 199 44.82 -45.27 -25.00
CA LEU A 199 45.28 -44.34 -23.97
C LEU A 199 45.48 -42.92 -24.50
N ARG A 200 45.90 -42.76 -25.76
CA ARG A 200 46.00 -41.44 -26.41
C ARG A 200 44.63 -40.82 -26.65
N ASN A 201 43.67 -41.60 -27.13
CA ASN A 201 42.30 -41.14 -27.36
C ASN A 201 41.61 -40.75 -26.05
N GLU A 202 41.80 -41.55 -24.99
CA GLU A 202 41.26 -41.26 -23.67
C GLU A 202 41.91 -40.01 -23.06
N ASN A 203 43.23 -39.85 -23.17
CA ASN A 203 43.90 -38.62 -22.74
C ASN A 203 43.42 -37.39 -23.51
N GLN A 204 43.16 -37.49 -24.81
CA GLN A 204 42.59 -36.39 -25.59
C GLN A 204 41.16 -36.05 -25.12
N GLY A 205 40.33 -37.06 -24.84
CA GLY A 205 39.00 -36.87 -24.28
C GLY A 205 39.02 -36.19 -22.90
N LEU A 206 39.91 -36.64 -22.02
CA LEU A 206 40.12 -36.04 -20.70
C LEU A 206 40.62 -34.59 -20.80
N GLN A 207 41.54 -34.30 -21.72
CA GLN A 207 41.98 -32.93 -21.97
C GLN A 207 40.84 -32.01 -22.43
N HIS A 208 39.94 -32.52 -23.30
CA HIS A 208 38.76 -31.76 -23.72
C HIS A 208 37.83 -31.45 -22.53
N GLN A 209 37.56 -32.44 -21.68
CA GLN A 209 36.73 -32.26 -20.48
C GLN A 209 37.36 -31.28 -19.48
N ILE A 210 38.69 -31.30 -19.34
CA ILE A 210 39.43 -30.34 -18.51
C ILE A 210 39.24 -28.92 -19.06
N MET A 211 39.37 -28.72 -20.38
CA MET A 211 39.17 -27.40 -20.99
C MET A 211 37.72 -26.89 -20.80
N GLU A 212 36.71 -27.74 -20.99
CA GLU A 212 35.30 -27.38 -20.75
C GLU A 212 35.05 -27.04 -19.27
N SER A 213 35.60 -27.83 -18.36
CA SER A 213 35.50 -27.57 -16.92
C SER A 213 36.19 -26.26 -16.53
N GLN A 214 37.32 -25.93 -17.15
CA GLN A 214 37.97 -24.63 -16.95
C GLN A 214 37.15 -23.47 -17.50
N ALA A 215 36.54 -23.62 -18.68
CA ALA A 215 35.69 -22.59 -19.28
C ALA A 215 34.42 -22.31 -18.46
N THR A 216 33.78 -23.37 -17.95
CA THR A 216 32.62 -23.24 -17.05
C THR A 216 33.01 -22.59 -15.73
N ASN A 217 34.13 -22.99 -15.13
CA ASN A 217 34.63 -22.39 -13.89
C ASN A 217 34.97 -20.90 -14.07
N GLN A 218 35.61 -20.50 -15.17
CA GLN A 218 35.82 -19.08 -15.49
C GLN A 218 34.51 -18.30 -15.61
N THR A 219 33.49 -18.91 -16.22
CA THR A 219 32.17 -18.28 -16.35
C THR A 219 31.50 -18.08 -14.98
N LEU A 220 31.55 -19.10 -14.12
CA LEU A 220 31.06 -19.02 -12.74
C LEU A 220 31.82 -17.97 -11.92
N GLN A 221 33.15 -17.92 -12.01
CA GLN A 221 33.95 -16.90 -11.33
C GLN A 221 33.59 -15.48 -11.78
N ARG A 222 33.32 -15.27 -13.07
CA ARG A 222 32.82 -13.97 -13.58
C ARG A 222 31.45 -13.63 -12.99
N GLN A 223 30.55 -14.61 -12.86
CA GLN A 223 29.24 -14.40 -12.24
C GLN A 223 29.36 -14.05 -10.75
N VAL A 224 30.22 -14.76 -10.00
CA VAL A 224 30.50 -14.47 -8.59
C VAL A 224 31.07 -13.05 -8.42
N ARG A 225 32.02 -12.63 -9.27
CA ARG A 225 32.54 -11.25 -9.25
C ARG A 225 31.45 -10.21 -9.51
N ARG A 226 30.54 -10.47 -10.47
CA ARG A 226 29.41 -9.57 -10.77
C ARG A 226 28.41 -9.47 -9.61
N LEU A 227 28.18 -10.57 -8.89
CA LEU A 227 27.33 -10.56 -7.69
C LEU A 227 28.00 -9.77 -6.56
N ASN A 228 29.29 -10.00 -6.32
CA ASN A 228 30.05 -9.27 -5.30
C ASN A 228 30.25 -7.78 -5.62
N SER A 229 30.29 -7.39 -6.90
CA SER A 229 30.36 -5.96 -7.29
C SER A 229 29.01 -5.23 -7.19
N LYS A 230 27.89 -5.96 -7.24
CA LYS A 230 26.53 -5.38 -7.12
C LYS A 230 26.08 -5.18 -5.68
N HIS A 231 26.71 -5.88 -4.74
CA HIS A 231 26.56 -5.65 -3.30
C HIS A 231 27.94 -5.52 -2.67
N PRO A 232 28.52 -4.31 -2.57
CA PRO A 232 29.66 -4.13 -1.68
C PRO A 232 29.14 -4.46 -0.29
N ILE A 233 29.61 -5.57 0.29
CA ILE A 233 29.43 -5.86 1.70
C ILE A 233 30.08 -4.67 2.42
N GLY A 234 29.24 -3.73 2.82
CA GLY A 234 29.62 -2.57 3.57
C GLY A 234 30.34 -3.05 4.80
N SER A 235 31.63 -2.77 4.85
CA SER A 235 32.39 -2.66 6.08
C SER A 235 31.65 -1.68 7.00
N MET A 236 30.71 -2.19 7.79
CA MET A 236 30.22 -1.55 9.00
C MET A 236 31.39 -1.51 9.97
N ARG A 237 32.27 -0.52 9.75
CA ARG A 237 33.33 -0.15 10.67
C ARG A 237 32.63 0.49 11.86
N SER A 238 32.34 -0.34 12.86
CA SER A 238 31.91 0.05 14.20
C SER A 238 32.78 1.19 14.70
N ARG A 239 32.22 2.40 14.69
CA ARG A 239 32.81 3.63 15.19
C ARG A 239 32.06 3.97 16.48
N ASN A 240 32.39 3.26 17.55
CA ASN A 240 32.00 3.70 18.88
C ASN A 240 33.00 4.78 19.29
N SER A 241 32.49 6.00 19.29
CA SER A 241 33.03 7.16 20.00
C SER A 241 32.22 7.30 21.28
#